data_AF-A0A0Q9KJ58-F1
#
_entry.id   AF-A0A0Q9KJ58-F1
#
_cell.length_a   1.000
_cell.length_b   1.000
_cell.length_c   1.000
_cell.angle_alpha   90.00
_cell.angle_beta   90.00
_cell.angle_gamma   90.00
#
_symmetry.space_group_name_H-M   'P 1'
#
loop_
_entity.id
_entity.type
_entity.pdbx_description
1 polymer ?
#
loop_
_entity_poly.entity_id
_entity_poly.type
_entity_poly.pdbx_seq_one_letter_code
_entity_poly.pdbx_strand_id
1 'polypeptide(L)'
;MPDTSRLDVALVARGLARSRTRARALIEAGEVAVGGVVASKTSLRVGPDEDLEVRSDRDRWVGRAAGKLVGALTDFDIPVSGRRCIDIGACTGGFTQVLLEHGAAHVIALDVGHDQLAPEIAADPRVSERSGTTIRGLTPEDIGGAVELAVGDLSFISLRLVLAEIHALLTPQGDAVLLIKPQFEVGRHGLGRKGVVTDPAARRAAIEAVLASAGEVGFAVLGVTHSPVRGGEGNHEYLVHLTRRTREGLAWQAQQVIAHELTQEEGR
;
A
#
# COMPACT_ATOMS: atom_id res chain seq x y z
N MET A 1 -1.79 28.31 36.79
CA MET A 1 -2.85 27.74 35.93
C MET A 1 -2.29 26.45 35.35
N PRO A 2 -3.05 25.36 35.26
CA PRO A 2 -2.56 24.17 34.56
C PRO A 2 -2.19 24.58 33.13
N ASP A 3 -1.06 24.07 32.65
CA ASP A 3 -0.48 24.46 31.36
C ASP A 3 -1.37 23.89 30.25
N THR A 4 -2.29 24.72 29.75
CA THR A 4 -3.29 24.30 28.75
C THR A 4 -2.81 24.70 27.37
N SER A 5 -2.85 23.75 26.45
CA SER A 5 -2.46 23.96 25.05
C SER A 5 -3.68 23.85 24.14
N ARG A 6 -3.59 24.41 22.92
CA ARG A 6 -4.63 24.21 21.91
C ARG A 6 -4.64 22.75 21.46
N LEU A 7 -5.81 22.19 21.19
CA LEU A 7 -5.98 20.80 20.75
C LEU A 7 -5.13 20.48 19.52
N ASP A 8 -5.07 21.38 18.53
CA ASP A 8 -4.22 21.19 17.33
C ASP A 8 -2.72 21.11 17.64
N VAL A 9 -2.26 21.72 18.74
CA VAL A 9 -0.87 21.66 19.23
C VAL A 9 -0.67 20.42 20.11
N ALA A 10 -1.63 20.13 20.99
CA ALA A 10 -1.58 18.98 21.89
C ALA A 10 -1.51 17.65 21.11
N LEU A 11 -2.30 17.51 20.05
CA LEU A 11 -2.29 16.33 19.18
C LEU A 11 -0.91 16.10 18.56
N VAL A 12 -0.24 17.16 18.10
CA VAL A 12 1.11 17.04 17.53
C VAL A 12 2.14 16.72 18.61
N ALA A 13 2.08 17.43 19.75
CA ALA A 13 3.01 17.22 20.86
C ALA A 13 2.92 15.81 21.46
N ARG A 14 1.74 15.18 21.41
CA ARG A 14 1.51 13.79 21.88
C ARG A 14 1.68 12.74 20.79
N GLY A 15 2.14 13.12 19.59
CA GLY A 15 2.33 12.19 18.47
C GLY A 15 1.04 11.66 17.85
N LEU A 16 -0.12 12.21 18.21
CA LEU A 16 -1.43 11.84 17.67
C LEU A 16 -1.71 12.46 16.29
N ALA A 17 -0.91 13.45 15.88
CA ALA A 17 -0.96 14.02 14.53
C ALA A 17 0.45 14.46 14.07
N ARG A 18 0.80 14.17 12.81
CA ARG A 18 2.14 14.46 12.26
C ARG A 18 2.42 15.95 11.99
N SER A 19 1.38 16.78 11.91
CA SER A 19 1.54 18.23 11.74
C SER A 19 0.31 18.99 12.24
N ARG A 20 0.47 20.29 12.50
CA ARG A 20 -0.65 21.15 12.93
C ARG A 20 -1.75 21.25 11.87
N THR A 21 -1.37 21.30 10.59
CA THR A 21 -2.34 21.33 9.47
C THR A 21 -3.17 20.06 9.45
N ARG A 22 -2.53 18.90 9.68
CA ARG A 22 -3.22 17.62 9.74
C ARG A 22 -4.11 17.50 10.97
N ALA A 23 -3.62 17.92 12.15
CA ALA A 23 -4.39 17.95 13.38
C ALA A 23 -5.72 18.72 13.20
N ARG A 24 -5.70 19.86 12.48
CA ARG A 24 -6.92 20.62 12.17
C ARG A 24 -7.90 19.83 11.30
N ALA A 25 -7.40 19.17 10.25
CA ALA A 25 -8.23 18.36 9.36
C ALA A 25 -8.95 17.22 10.10
N LEU A 26 -8.30 16.59 11.09
CA LEU A 26 -8.92 15.53 11.91
C LEU A 26 -10.04 16.07 12.80
N ILE A 27 -9.79 17.22 13.44
CA ILE A 27 -10.77 17.88 14.29
C ILE A 27 -11.98 18.31 13.45
N GLU A 28 -11.74 18.85 12.26
CA GLU A 28 -12.78 19.24 11.30
C GLU A 28 -13.55 18.03 10.75
N ALA A 29 -12.89 16.88 10.61
CA ALA A 29 -13.50 15.61 10.20
C ALA A 29 -14.26 14.89 11.34
N GLY A 30 -14.22 15.42 12.57
CA GLY A 30 -14.83 14.77 13.74
C GLY A 30 -14.11 13.49 14.18
N GLU A 31 -12.85 13.33 13.80
CA GLU A 31 -12.03 12.14 14.08
C GLU A 31 -11.24 12.24 15.40
N VAL A 32 -11.39 13.35 16.15
CA VAL A 32 -10.70 13.55 17.44
C VAL A 32 -11.69 13.55 18.58
N ALA A 33 -11.41 12.81 19.65
CA ALA A 33 -12.16 12.84 20.89
C ALA A 33 -11.29 13.31 22.07
N VAL A 34 -11.90 14.07 22.98
CA VAL A 34 -11.31 14.55 24.23
C VAL A 34 -12.18 14.01 25.37
N GLY A 35 -11.62 13.16 26.24
CA GLY A 35 -12.38 12.49 27.30
C GLY A 35 -13.58 11.69 26.77
N GLY A 36 -13.42 11.05 25.60
CA GLY A 36 -14.48 10.26 24.95
C GLY A 36 -15.50 11.07 24.12
N VAL A 37 -15.43 12.40 24.10
CA VAL A 37 -16.36 13.27 23.36
C VAL A 37 -15.68 13.84 22.11
N VAL A 38 -16.34 13.73 20.95
CA VAL A 38 -15.82 14.27 19.68
C VAL A 38 -15.62 15.79 19.78
N ALA A 39 -14.41 16.25 19.51
CA ALA A 39 -14.05 17.65 19.48
C ALA A 39 -14.06 18.19 18.04
N SER A 40 -14.73 19.33 17.86
CA SER A 40 -14.88 20.01 16.56
C SER A 40 -14.16 21.36 16.49
N LYS A 41 -13.50 21.80 17.58
CA LYS A 41 -12.82 23.10 17.67
C LYS A 41 -11.32 22.93 17.83
N THR A 42 -10.57 23.37 16.82
CA THR A 42 -9.10 23.31 16.79
C THR A 42 -8.43 24.12 17.90
N SER A 43 -9.09 25.20 18.34
CA SER A 43 -8.66 26.08 19.41
C SER A 43 -9.09 25.65 20.82
N LEU A 44 -9.79 24.51 20.94
CA LEU A 44 -10.16 23.95 22.24
C LEU A 44 -8.91 23.81 23.11
N ARG A 45 -8.96 24.30 24.34
CA ARG A 45 -7.83 24.19 25.28
C ARG A 45 -7.94 22.88 26.04
N VAL A 46 -6.85 22.12 26.03
CA VAL A 46 -6.76 20.81 26.67
C VAL A 46 -5.60 20.80 27.68
N GLY A 47 -5.86 20.23 28.85
CA GLY A 47 -4.85 20.03 29.89
C GLY A 47 -3.90 18.86 29.57
N PRO A 48 -2.75 18.75 30.26
CA PRO A 48 -1.75 17.71 30.00
C PRO A 48 -2.29 16.29 30.25
N ASP A 49 -3.18 16.12 31.23
CA ASP A 49 -3.73 14.83 31.64
C ASP A 49 -5.08 14.48 30.98
N GLU A 50 -5.59 15.35 30.09
CA GLU A 50 -6.83 15.04 29.36
C GLU A 50 -6.60 13.92 28.36
N ASP A 51 -7.49 12.93 28.36
CA ASP A 51 -7.45 11.81 27.42
C ASP A 51 -7.78 12.30 26.00
N LEU A 52 -6.83 12.10 25.07
CA LEU A 52 -6.97 12.47 23.67
C LEU A 52 -6.89 11.22 22.81
N GLU A 53 -7.95 11.01 22.03
CA GLU A 53 -8.07 9.89 21.12
C GLU A 53 -8.25 10.41 19.71
N VAL A 54 -7.48 9.88 18.75
CA VAL A 54 -7.76 10.05 17.33
C VAL A 54 -8.38 8.76 16.84
N ARG A 55 -9.66 8.83 16.50
CA ARG A 55 -10.48 7.69 16.08
C ARG A 55 -10.20 7.23 14.65
N SER A 56 -9.31 7.91 13.93
CA SER A 56 -8.89 7.49 12.60
C SER A 56 -7.49 6.91 12.61
N ASP A 57 -7.37 5.70 12.07
CA ASP A 57 -6.08 5.07 11.77
C ASP A 57 -5.36 5.77 10.59
N ARG A 58 -5.94 6.87 10.06
CA ARG A 58 -5.41 7.61 8.91
C ARG A 58 -4.13 8.37 9.25
N ASP A 59 -3.86 8.65 10.52
CA ASP A 59 -2.63 9.36 10.93
C ASP A 59 -1.50 8.44 11.36
N ARG A 60 -1.81 7.18 11.65
CA ARG A 60 -0.79 6.16 11.91
C ARG A 60 0.16 6.07 10.74
N TRP A 61 -0.34 6.20 9.51
CA TRP A 61 0.44 5.95 8.30
C TRP A 61 0.97 7.21 7.61
N VAL A 62 2.19 7.15 7.11
CA VAL A 62 2.84 8.26 6.40
C VAL A 62 2.14 8.60 5.08
N GLY A 63 1.51 7.62 4.44
CA GLY A 63 0.80 7.76 3.18
C GLY A 63 -0.53 6.99 3.14
N ARG A 64 -1.50 7.50 2.35
CA ARG A 64 -2.82 6.88 2.18
C ARG A 64 -2.77 5.46 1.59
N ALA A 65 -1.68 5.14 0.88
CA ALA A 65 -1.48 3.82 0.31
C ALA A 65 -1.36 2.74 1.40
N ALA A 66 -0.86 3.05 2.60
CA ALA A 66 -0.66 2.06 3.67
C ALA A 66 -1.89 1.19 3.96
N GLY A 67 -3.09 1.80 3.98
CA GLY A 67 -4.34 1.06 4.19
C GLY A 67 -4.59 -0.05 3.16
N LYS A 68 -4.04 0.07 1.94
CA LYS A 68 -4.11 -0.96 0.92
C LYS A 68 -3.30 -2.19 1.32
N LEU A 69 -2.06 -2.00 1.77
CA LEU A 69 -1.20 -3.11 2.17
C LEU A 69 -1.68 -3.73 3.49
N VAL A 70 -2.16 -2.93 4.44
CA VAL A 70 -2.79 -3.46 5.68
C VAL A 70 -3.96 -4.38 5.35
N GLY A 71 -4.83 -3.96 4.41
CA GLY A 71 -5.92 -4.80 3.91
C GLY A 71 -5.40 -6.10 3.31
N ALA A 72 -4.44 -6.06 2.38
CA ALA A 72 -3.88 -7.27 1.79
C ALA A 72 -3.22 -8.22 2.79
N LEU A 73 -2.41 -7.71 3.73
CA LEU A 73 -1.74 -8.56 4.72
C LEU A 73 -2.76 -9.27 5.62
N THR A 74 -3.88 -8.61 5.92
CA THR A 74 -4.98 -9.18 6.71
C THR A 74 -5.79 -10.20 5.90
N ASP A 75 -6.25 -9.81 4.71
CA ASP A 75 -7.12 -10.64 3.86
C ASP A 75 -6.42 -11.92 3.39
N PHE A 76 -5.11 -11.86 3.15
CA PHE A 76 -4.31 -12.99 2.67
C PHE A 76 -3.51 -13.70 3.77
N ASP A 77 -3.63 -13.25 5.03
CA ASP A 77 -2.89 -13.81 6.18
C ASP A 77 -1.37 -13.93 5.92
N ILE A 78 -0.76 -12.84 5.45
CA ILE A 78 0.65 -12.85 5.02
C ILE A 78 1.57 -12.53 6.21
N PRO A 79 2.45 -13.46 6.62
CA PRO A 79 3.40 -13.18 7.69
C PRO A 79 4.49 -12.23 7.18
N VAL A 80 4.78 -11.17 7.95
CA VAL A 80 5.86 -10.21 7.64
C VAL A 80 7.03 -10.30 8.65
N SER A 81 6.74 -10.73 9.88
CA SER A 81 7.72 -10.74 10.97
C SER A 81 9.00 -11.48 10.62
N GLY A 82 10.15 -10.84 10.84
CA GLY A 82 11.47 -11.39 10.57
C GLY A 82 11.88 -11.43 9.10
N ARG A 83 11.00 -11.06 8.16
CA ARG A 83 11.29 -11.15 6.73
C ARG A 83 12.11 -9.98 6.21
N ARG A 84 12.91 -10.28 5.19
CA ARG A 84 13.54 -9.27 4.35
C ARG A 84 12.62 -8.88 3.20
N CYS A 85 12.30 -7.60 3.09
CA CYS A 85 11.27 -7.10 2.18
C CYS A 85 11.81 -6.08 1.17
N ILE A 86 11.10 -5.92 0.06
CA ILE A 86 11.26 -4.79 -0.87
C ILE A 86 9.91 -4.10 -1.11
N ASP A 87 9.90 -2.78 -1.06
CA ASP A 87 8.77 -1.92 -1.40
C ASP A 87 9.05 -1.22 -2.73
N ILE A 88 8.33 -1.60 -3.77
CA ILE A 88 8.55 -1.19 -5.16
C ILE A 88 7.59 -0.05 -5.51
N GLY A 89 8.13 1.16 -5.66
CA GLY A 89 7.36 2.40 -5.74
C GLY A 89 7.02 2.95 -4.35
N ALA A 90 8.02 2.97 -3.45
CA ALA A 90 7.84 3.29 -2.04
C ALA A 90 7.24 4.69 -1.79
N CYS A 91 7.48 5.66 -2.68
CA CYS A 91 6.99 7.03 -2.62
C CYS A 91 7.25 7.66 -1.24
N THR A 92 6.19 8.00 -0.50
CA THR A 92 6.28 8.57 0.87
C THR A 92 6.65 7.56 1.95
N GLY A 93 6.70 6.26 1.63
CA GLY A 93 7.05 5.18 2.54
C GLY A 93 5.86 4.50 3.22
N GLY A 94 4.65 4.62 2.66
CA GLY A 94 3.43 4.07 3.28
C GLY A 94 3.45 2.55 3.42
N PHE A 95 3.85 1.82 2.37
CA PHE A 95 3.99 0.36 2.40
C PHE A 95 5.20 -0.05 3.25
N THR A 96 6.33 0.64 3.10
CA THR A 96 7.52 0.47 3.94
C THR A 96 7.18 0.54 5.43
N GLN A 97 6.41 1.55 5.87
CA GLN A 97 5.99 1.67 7.26
C GLN A 97 5.15 0.48 7.72
N VAL A 98 4.18 0.05 6.90
CA VAL A 98 3.35 -1.13 7.21
C VAL A 98 4.23 -2.35 7.43
N LEU A 99 5.21 -2.60 6.56
CA LEU A 99 6.14 -3.72 6.70
C LEU A 99 6.94 -3.64 8.01
N LEU A 100 7.49 -2.46 8.33
CA LEU A 100 8.27 -2.24 9.55
C LEU A 100 7.45 -2.49 10.82
N GLU A 101 6.19 -2.04 10.84
CA GLU A 101 5.28 -2.22 11.97
C GLU A 101 4.79 -3.66 12.12
N HIS A 102 4.75 -4.43 11.04
CA HIS A 102 4.46 -5.88 11.07
C HIS A 102 5.72 -6.72 11.30
N GLY A 103 6.84 -6.09 11.69
CA GLY A 103 8.03 -6.77 12.17
C GLY A 103 9.01 -7.20 11.08
N ALA A 104 8.97 -6.60 9.89
CA ALA A 104 10.00 -6.84 8.88
C ALA A 104 11.41 -6.62 9.48
N ALA A 105 12.33 -7.55 9.20
CA ALA A 105 13.71 -7.45 9.65
C ALA A 105 14.46 -6.36 8.89
N HIS A 106 14.13 -6.18 7.60
CA HIS A 106 14.72 -5.15 6.75
C HIS A 106 13.77 -4.83 5.58
N VAL A 107 13.73 -3.57 5.15
CA VAL A 107 12.94 -3.14 3.99
C VAL A 107 13.81 -2.33 3.04
N ILE A 108 13.89 -2.76 1.78
CA ILE A 108 14.47 -1.97 0.70
C ILE A 108 13.36 -1.11 0.10
N ALA A 109 13.45 0.21 0.25
CA ALA A 109 12.48 1.14 -0.31
C ALA A 109 12.97 1.63 -1.68
N LEU A 110 12.42 1.06 -2.75
CA LEU A 110 12.79 1.34 -4.13
C LEU A 110 11.83 2.35 -4.75
N ASP A 111 12.35 3.45 -5.30
CA ASP A 111 11.53 4.40 -6.06
C ASP A 111 12.32 4.99 -7.23
N VAL A 112 11.62 5.34 -8.31
CA VAL A 112 12.19 6.05 -9.46
C VAL A 112 12.30 7.56 -9.22
N GLY A 113 11.52 8.09 -8.28
CA GLY A 113 11.64 9.45 -7.78
C GLY A 113 12.80 9.64 -6.81
N HIS A 114 13.03 10.89 -6.40
CA HIS A 114 14.08 11.28 -5.46
C HIS A 114 13.49 11.94 -4.22
N ASP A 115 14.10 11.69 -3.05
CA ASP A 115 13.82 12.34 -1.77
C ASP A 115 12.33 12.32 -1.37
N GLN A 116 11.65 11.20 -1.64
CA GLN A 116 10.20 11.08 -1.43
C GLN A 116 9.84 10.50 -0.07
N LEU A 117 10.71 9.65 0.52
CA LEU A 117 10.42 9.00 1.78
C LEU A 117 10.23 10.01 2.91
N ALA A 118 9.23 9.76 3.75
CA ALA A 118 9.06 10.54 4.97
C ALA A 118 10.33 10.43 5.85
N PRO A 119 10.82 11.52 6.45
CA PRO A 119 12.08 11.52 7.21
C PRO A 119 12.15 10.46 8.32
N GLU A 120 11.03 10.19 8.98
CA GLU A 120 10.91 9.16 10.02
C GLU A 120 11.10 7.73 9.47
N ILE A 121 10.72 7.47 8.21
CA ILE A 121 10.91 6.18 7.56
C ILE A 121 12.35 6.06 7.05
N ALA A 122 12.87 7.12 6.43
CA ALA A 122 14.25 7.14 5.94
C ALA A 122 15.29 7.00 7.08
N ALA A 123 14.95 7.45 8.28
CA ALA A 123 15.82 7.35 9.46
C ALA A 123 15.76 5.98 10.18
N ASP A 124 14.82 5.09 9.85
CA ASP A 124 14.74 3.77 10.48
C ASP A 124 15.93 2.90 10.04
N PRO A 125 16.73 2.33 10.97
CA PRO A 125 17.93 1.56 10.63
C PRO A 125 17.63 0.26 9.87
N ARG A 126 16.36 -0.18 9.81
CA ARG A 126 15.92 -1.34 9.05
C ARG A 126 15.61 -0.99 7.58
N VAL A 127 15.69 0.28 7.19
CA VAL A 127 15.36 0.74 5.83
C VAL A 127 16.63 1.01 5.02
N SER A 128 16.68 0.47 3.81
CA SER A 128 17.63 0.89 2.77
C SER A 128 16.89 1.63 1.67
N GLU A 129 17.06 2.94 1.58
CA GLU A 129 16.50 3.73 0.48
C GLU A 129 17.29 3.53 -0.82
N ARG A 130 16.56 3.35 -1.92
CA ARG A 130 17.08 3.26 -3.29
C ARG A 130 16.25 4.15 -4.23
N SER A 131 16.29 5.46 -4.00
CA SER A 131 15.63 6.45 -4.87
C SER A 131 16.37 6.59 -6.21
N GLY A 132 15.67 7.10 -7.23
CA GLY A 132 16.15 7.18 -8.61
C GLY A 132 16.36 5.83 -9.31
N THR A 133 15.91 4.73 -8.73
CA THR A 133 16.22 3.37 -9.20
C THR A 133 14.97 2.69 -9.73
N THR A 134 15.06 2.18 -10.96
CA THR A 134 13.99 1.39 -11.58
C THR A 134 14.12 -0.08 -11.21
N ILE A 135 12.99 -0.78 -11.10
CA ILE A 135 12.96 -2.24 -10.95
C ILE A 135 13.44 -2.97 -12.21
N ARG A 136 13.37 -2.32 -13.38
CA ARG A 136 13.75 -2.93 -14.66
C ARG A 136 15.25 -3.22 -14.69
N GLY A 137 15.59 -4.49 -14.88
CA GLY A 137 16.97 -4.96 -14.87
C GLY A 137 17.63 -5.02 -13.49
N LEU A 138 16.87 -4.78 -12.41
CA LEU A 138 17.38 -4.92 -11.05
C LEU A 138 17.58 -6.41 -10.72
N THR A 139 18.75 -6.75 -10.19
CA THR A 139 19.10 -8.11 -9.78
C THR A 139 19.11 -8.25 -8.25
N PRO A 140 19.02 -9.48 -7.70
CA PRO A 140 19.20 -9.71 -6.27
C PRO A 140 20.51 -9.12 -5.75
N GLU A 141 21.60 -9.23 -6.51
CA GLU A 141 22.92 -8.75 -6.13
C GLU A 141 22.95 -7.23 -5.90
N ASP A 142 22.26 -6.45 -6.75
CA ASP A 142 22.19 -4.99 -6.65
C ASP A 142 21.59 -4.51 -5.33
N ILE A 143 20.72 -5.32 -4.74
CA ILE A 143 20.03 -5.05 -3.48
C ILE A 143 20.58 -5.87 -2.32
N GLY A 144 21.71 -6.57 -2.47
CA GLY A 144 22.36 -7.33 -1.39
C GLY A 144 21.71 -8.68 -1.09
N GLY A 145 21.10 -9.31 -2.08
CA GLY A 145 20.50 -10.65 -2.03
C GLY A 145 18.99 -10.64 -2.30
N ALA A 146 18.43 -11.84 -2.46
CA ALA A 146 17.00 -12.03 -2.66
C ALA A 146 16.18 -11.57 -1.44
N VAL A 147 14.90 -11.27 -1.67
CA VAL A 147 13.94 -10.86 -0.64
C VAL A 147 12.88 -11.94 -0.44
N GLU A 148 12.31 -11.99 0.74
CA GLU A 148 11.25 -12.95 1.04
C GLU A 148 9.89 -12.38 0.68
N LEU A 149 9.67 -11.07 0.80
CA LEU A 149 8.40 -10.41 0.45
C LEU A 149 8.65 -9.19 -0.44
N ALA A 150 7.98 -9.14 -1.59
CA ALA A 150 7.91 -7.94 -2.42
C ALA A 150 6.52 -7.30 -2.31
N VAL A 151 6.44 -6.00 -2.12
CA VAL A 151 5.19 -5.24 -2.21
C VAL A 151 5.33 -4.17 -3.28
N GLY A 152 4.25 -3.78 -3.94
CA GLY A 152 4.35 -2.74 -4.97
C GLY A 152 3.06 -1.99 -5.28
N ASP A 153 3.15 -0.65 -5.30
CA ASP A 153 2.09 0.30 -5.68
C ASP A 153 2.53 1.13 -6.89
N LEU A 154 2.86 0.45 -7.99
CA LEU A 154 3.42 1.08 -9.19
C LEU A 154 2.39 1.91 -9.97
N SER A 155 2.81 3.06 -10.50
CA SER A 155 1.98 3.93 -11.33
C SER A 155 2.61 4.16 -12.70
N PHE A 156 1.79 4.41 -13.72
CA PHE A 156 2.23 4.69 -15.11
C PHE A 156 3.01 3.56 -15.80
N ILE A 157 2.95 2.34 -15.26
CA ILE A 157 3.57 1.14 -15.80
C ILE A 157 2.61 -0.04 -15.59
N SER A 158 2.55 -0.92 -16.59
CA SER A 158 1.83 -2.20 -16.46
C SER A 158 2.68 -3.18 -15.65
N LEU A 159 2.06 -3.89 -14.70
CA LEU A 159 2.72 -4.95 -13.93
C LEU A 159 3.32 -6.03 -14.83
N ARG A 160 2.67 -6.33 -15.96
CA ARG A 160 3.13 -7.32 -16.95
C ARG A 160 4.53 -7.05 -17.49
N LEU A 161 4.99 -5.80 -17.40
CA LEU A 161 6.31 -5.39 -17.88
C LEU A 161 7.41 -5.48 -16.82
N VAL A 162 7.08 -5.84 -15.57
CA VAL A 162 8.01 -5.90 -14.44
C VAL A 162 7.87 -7.17 -13.58
N LEU A 163 6.87 -8.01 -13.85
CA LEU A 163 6.65 -9.26 -13.09
C LEU A 163 7.85 -10.20 -13.14
N ALA A 164 8.57 -10.26 -14.26
CA ALA A 164 9.76 -11.11 -14.40
C ALA A 164 10.88 -10.67 -13.45
N GLU A 165 11.12 -9.36 -13.35
CA GLU A 165 12.10 -8.79 -12.43
C GLU A 165 11.67 -9.01 -10.98
N ILE A 166 10.40 -8.76 -10.63
CA ILE A 166 9.87 -9.02 -9.28
C ILE A 166 10.05 -10.49 -8.91
N HIS A 167 9.74 -11.42 -9.82
CA HIS A 167 9.94 -12.85 -9.63
C HIS A 167 11.42 -13.19 -9.38
N ALA A 168 12.35 -12.59 -10.12
CA ALA A 168 13.78 -12.84 -9.97
C ALA A 168 14.34 -12.37 -8.62
N LEU A 169 13.77 -11.31 -8.03
CA LEU A 169 14.21 -10.78 -6.74
C LEU A 169 13.80 -11.62 -5.53
N LEU A 170 12.77 -12.45 -5.67
CA LEU A 170 12.24 -13.23 -4.55
C LEU A 170 13.06 -14.49 -4.28
N THR A 171 13.11 -14.95 -3.03
CA THR A 171 13.56 -16.31 -2.70
C THR A 171 12.60 -17.35 -3.28
N PRO A 172 12.99 -18.64 -3.42
CA PRO A 172 12.07 -19.68 -3.90
C PRO A 172 10.78 -19.86 -3.09
N GLN A 173 10.78 -19.41 -1.83
CA GLN A 173 9.61 -19.44 -0.93
C GLN A 173 8.94 -18.06 -0.81
N GLY A 174 9.41 -17.07 -1.56
CA GLY A 174 9.00 -15.69 -1.43
C GLY A 174 7.61 -15.40 -1.99
N ASP A 175 7.01 -14.34 -1.47
CA ASP A 175 5.67 -13.86 -1.84
C ASP A 175 5.77 -12.45 -2.45
N ALA A 176 4.80 -12.10 -3.30
CA ALA A 176 4.59 -10.73 -3.73
C ALA A 176 3.14 -10.29 -3.49
N VAL A 177 2.97 -9.05 -3.04
CA VAL A 177 1.67 -8.37 -2.95
C VAL A 177 1.70 -7.14 -3.84
N LEU A 178 0.99 -7.18 -4.95
CA LEU A 178 1.06 -6.15 -5.98
C LEU A 178 -0.30 -5.50 -6.19
N LEU A 179 -0.28 -4.20 -6.51
CA LEU A 179 -1.49 -3.46 -6.84
C LEU A 179 -1.76 -3.50 -8.35
N ILE A 180 -2.86 -4.15 -8.74
CA ILE A 180 -3.39 -4.12 -10.10
C ILE A 180 -4.21 -2.84 -10.27
N LYS A 181 -3.76 -1.99 -11.19
CA LYS A 181 -4.42 -0.72 -11.52
C LYS A 181 -4.92 -0.77 -12.96
N PRO A 182 -6.21 -1.09 -13.20
CA PRO A 182 -6.74 -1.24 -14.55
C PRO A 182 -6.38 -0.10 -15.51
N GLN A 183 -6.35 1.14 -15.02
CA GLN A 183 -5.98 2.33 -15.80
C GLN A 183 -4.56 2.28 -16.39
N PHE A 184 -3.67 1.45 -15.86
CA PHE A 184 -2.32 1.24 -16.41
C PHE A 184 -2.21 -0.07 -17.20
N GLU A 185 -3.25 -0.90 -17.22
CA GLU A 185 -3.26 -2.22 -17.85
C GLU A 185 -4.05 -2.26 -19.17
N VAL A 186 -5.16 -1.50 -19.27
CA VAL A 186 -6.08 -1.55 -20.43
C VAL A 186 -5.60 -0.82 -21.68
N GLY A 187 -4.43 -0.16 -21.63
CA GLY A 187 -3.90 0.66 -22.71
C GLY A 187 -4.72 1.94 -22.97
N ARG A 188 -4.25 2.79 -23.90
CA ARG A 188 -4.85 4.12 -24.13
C ARG A 188 -6.32 4.07 -24.58
N HIS A 189 -6.71 3.03 -25.31
CA HIS A 189 -8.08 2.88 -25.83
C HIS A 189 -9.10 2.43 -24.78
N GLY A 190 -8.65 1.84 -23.66
CA GLY A 190 -9.52 1.41 -22.57
C GLY A 190 -9.77 2.48 -21.50
N LEU A 191 -9.20 3.68 -21.66
CA LEU A 191 -9.35 4.78 -20.69
C LEU A 191 -10.58 5.64 -21.00
N GLY A 192 -11.45 5.81 -20.00
CA GLY A 192 -12.57 6.75 -20.06
C GLY A 192 -12.15 8.21 -19.84
N ARG A 193 -13.14 9.08 -19.61
CA ARG A 193 -12.88 10.48 -19.23
C ARG A 193 -12.02 10.55 -17.96
N LYS A 194 -11.05 11.46 -17.95
CA LYS A 194 -10.08 11.65 -16.86
C LYS A 194 -9.19 10.43 -16.54
N GLY A 195 -9.10 9.45 -17.43
CA GLY A 195 -8.25 8.26 -17.21
C GLY A 195 -8.84 7.25 -16.21
N VAL A 196 -10.16 7.23 -16.05
CA VAL A 196 -10.86 6.27 -15.18
C VAL A 196 -11.39 5.10 -15.99
N VAL A 197 -11.21 3.87 -15.50
CA VAL A 197 -11.75 2.64 -16.12
C VAL A 197 -13.09 2.26 -15.48
N THR A 198 -14.18 2.75 -16.05
CA THR A 198 -15.54 2.55 -15.52
C THR A 198 -16.18 1.25 -15.96
N ASP A 199 -15.78 0.68 -17.09
CA ASP A 199 -16.33 -0.58 -17.61
C ASP A 199 -15.84 -1.80 -16.78
N PRO A 200 -16.74 -2.54 -16.12
CA PRO A 200 -16.37 -3.76 -15.39
C PRO A 200 -15.67 -4.81 -16.26
N ALA A 201 -16.06 -4.94 -17.54
CA ALA A 201 -15.44 -5.91 -18.43
C ALA A 201 -13.98 -5.55 -18.72
N ALA A 202 -13.68 -4.27 -18.94
CA ALA A 202 -12.32 -3.78 -19.08
C ALA A 202 -11.49 -3.98 -17.80
N ARG A 203 -12.07 -3.76 -16.61
CA ARG A 203 -11.37 -4.03 -15.33
C ARG A 203 -11.08 -5.51 -15.16
N ARG A 204 -12.03 -6.39 -15.48
CA ARG A 204 -11.84 -7.84 -15.42
C ARG A 204 -10.73 -8.29 -16.36
N ALA A 205 -10.76 -7.81 -17.61
CA ALA A 205 -9.73 -8.13 -18.59
C ALA A 205 -8.33 -7.67 -18.13
N ALA A 206 -8.22 -6.52 -17.46
CA ALA A 206 -6.97 -6.05 -16.88
C ALA A 206 -6.46 -7.00 -15.78
N ILE A 207 -7.33 -7.44 -14.86
CA ILE A 207 -6.96 -8.40 -13.81
C ILE A 207 -6.48 -9.71 -14.47
N GLU A 208 -7.30 -10.30 -15.33
CA GLU A 208 -6.98 -11.59 -15.98
C GLU A 208 -5.67 -11.52 -16.78
N ALA A 209 -5.39 -10.40 -17.47
CA ALA A 209 -4.15 -10.21 -18.20
C ALA A 209 -2.91 -10.19 -17.28
N VAL A 210 -3.01 -9.57 -16.10
CA VAL A 210 -1.92 -9.59 -15.10
C VAL A 210 -1.74 -10.99 -14.53
N LEU A 211 -2.83 -11.69 -14.18
CA LEU A 211 -2.76 -13.04 -13.62
C LEU A 211 -2.17 -14.05 -14.61
N ALA A 212 -2.57 -13.97 -15.88
CA ALA A 212 -2.00 -14.81 -16.94
C ALA A 212 -0.48 -14.57 -17.09
N SER A 213 -0.07 -13.29 -17.15
CA SER A 213 1.35 -12.93 -17.25
C SER A 213 2.15 -13.37 -16.03
N ALA A 214 1.57 -13.32 -14.83
CA ALA A 214 2.21 -13.82 -13.62
C ALA A 214 2.46 -15.35 -13.72
N GLY A 215 1.47 -16.10 -14.21
CA GLY A 215 1.59 -17.53 -14.47
C GLY A 215 2.67 -17.86 -15.52
N GLU A 216 2.74 -17.09 -16.61
CA GLU A 216 3.77 -17.25 -17.66
C GLU A 216 5.20 -17.03 -17.12
N VAL A 217 5.37 -16.08 -16.19
CA VAL A 217 6.65 -15.81 -15.52
C VAL A 217 7.02 -16.90 -14.49
N GLY A 218 6.04 -17.67 -14.01
CA GLY A 218 6.25 -18.76 -13.05
C GLY A 218 5.71 -18.49 -11.64
N PHE A 219 4.93 -17.42 -11.44
CA PHE A 219 4.21 -17.22 -10.19
C PHE A 219 2.99 -18.15 -10.09
N ALA A 220 2.73 -18.63 -8.88
CA ALA A 220 1.42 -19.14 -8.47
C ALA A 220 0.60 -17.98 -7.88
N VAL A 221 -0.68 -17.88 -8.25
CA VAL A 221 -1.62 -16.89 -7.71
C VAL A 221 -2.31 -17.47 -6.49
N LEU A 222 -2.14 -16.86 -5.32
CA LEU A 222 -2.76 -17.31 -4.07
C LEU A 222 -4.10 -16.63 -3.79
N GLY A 223 -4.27 -15.39 -4.26
CA GLY A 223 -5.51 -14.65 -4.06
C GLY A 223 -5.55 -13.33 -4.81
N VAL A 224 -6.77 -12.82 -5.02
CA VAL A 224 -7.06 -11.50 -5.56
C VAL A 224 -8.20 -10.89 -4.77
N THR A 225 -8.08 -9.62 -4.37
CA THR A 225 -9.11 -8.90 -3.61
C THR A 225 -9.19 -7.43 -4.03
N HIS A 226 -10.17 -6.69 -3.55
CA HIS A 226 -10.26 -5.25 -3.73
C HIS A 226 -9.22 -4.50 -2.88
N SER A 227 -8.70 -3.41 -3.43
CA SER A 227 -8.06 -2.40 -2.58
C SER A 227 -9.13 -1.71 -1.72
N PRO A 228 -8.97 -1.67 -0.38
CA PRO A 228 -9.92 -0.98 0.51
C PRO A 228 -9.92 0.55 0.30
N VAL A 229 -8.92 1.07 -0.41
CA VAL A 229 -8.78 2.48 -0.76
C VAL A 229 -8.84 2.63 -2.28
N ARG A 230 -9.70 3.52 -2.77
CA ARG A 230 -9.78 3.86 -4.19
C ARG A 230 -8.50 4.57 -4.67
N GLY A 231 -8.12 4.28 -5.91
CA GLY A 231 -6.99 4.89 -6.59
C GLY A 231 -7.21 6.36 -6.97
N GLY A 232 -6.18 6.95 -7.57
CA GLY A 232 -6.24 8.32 -8.11
C GLY A 232 -7.44 8.51 -9.05
N GLU A 233 -8.07 9.70 -8.99
CA GLU A 233 -9.28 10.05 -9.75
C GLU A 233 -10.49 9.12 -9.52
N GLY A 234 -10.46 8.26 -8.48
CA GLY A 234 -11.55 7.37 -8.10
C GLY A 234 -11.51 5.97 -8.74
N ASN A 235 -10.41 5.61 -9.40
CA ASN A 235 -10.25 4.29 -10.01
C ASN A 235 -10.39 3.16 -8.97
N HIS A 236 -11.00 2.06 -9.41
CA HIS A 236 -10.96 0.79 -8.69
C HIS A 236 -9.59 0.15 -8.87
N GLU A 237 -9.00 -0.31 -7.78
CA GLU A 237 -7.70 -0.98 -7.75
C GLU A 237 -7.86 -2.31 -7.02
N TYR A 238 -7.04 -3.29 -7.39
CA TYR A 238 -7.11 -4.65 -6.85
C TYR A 238 -5.75 -5.06 -6.30
N LEU A 239 -5.75 -5.94 -5.31
CA LEU A 239 -4.55 -6.52 -4.72
C LEU A 239 -4.44 -7.96 -5.20
N VAL A 240 -3.24 -8.38 -5.59
CA VAL A 240 -2.94 -9.77 -5.92
C VAL A 240 -1.82 -10.29 -5.02
N HIS A 241 -2.01 -11.48 -4.48
CA HIS A 241 -0.99 -12.24 -3.76
C HIS A 241 -0.43 -13.33 -4.67
N LEU A 242 0.87 -13.27 -4.91
CA LEU A 242 1.63 -14.18 -5.74
C LEU A 242 2.70 -14.89 -4.91
N THR A 243 3.10 -16.08 -5.31
CA THR A 243 4.23 -16.80 -4.70
C THR A 243 5.07 -17.52 -5.75
N ARG A 244 6.36 -17.71 -5.46
CA ARG A 244 7.24 -18.58 -6.26
C ARG A 244 7.03 -20.07 -6.00
N ARG A 245 6.21 -20.41 -4.99
CA ARG A 245 5.86 -21.80 -4.66
C ARG A 245 4.90 -22.36 -5.70
N THR A 246 5.43 -23.19 -6.62
CA THR A 246 4.72 -23.67 -7.81
C THR A 246 3.51 -24.58 -7.57
N ARG A 247 3.26 -25.02 -6.32
CA ARG A 247 2.18 -25.98 -5.99
C ARG A 247 1.01 -25.41 -5.18
N GLU A 248 1.03 -24.12 -4.85
CA GLU A 248 0.10 -23.55 -3.88
C GLU A 248 -0.97 -22.64 -4.51
N GLY A 249 -0.97 -22.48 -5.84
CA GLY A 249 -1.83 -21.52 -6.54
C GLY A 249 -3.25 -21.98 -6.84
N LEU A 250 -4.14 -20.99 -6.93
CA LEU A 250 -5.49 -21.12 -7.48
C LEU A 250 -5.43 -21.60 -8.94
N ALA A 251 -6.33 -22.53 -9.30
CA ALA A 251 -6.51 -22.92 -10.70
C ALA A 251 -6.99 -21.73 -11.54
N TRP A 252 -6.63 -21.70 -12.82
CA TRP A 252 -6.99 -20.61 -13.73
C TRP A 252 -8.50 -20.29 -13.74
N GLN A 253 -9.35 -21.32 -13.74
CA GLN A 253 -10.80 -21.14 -13.70
C GLN A 253 -11.26 -20.41 -12.43
N ALA A 254 -10.66 -20.71 -11.27
CA ALA A 254 -10.98 -20.02 -10.02
C ALA A 254 -10.54 -18.55 -10.06
N GLN A 255 -9.36 -18.27 -10.64
CA GLN A 255 -8.87 -16.91 -10.84
C GLN A 255 -9.84 -16.06 -11.69
N GLN A 256 -10.37 -16.64 -12.78
CA GLN A 256 -11.33 -15.95 -13.65
C GLN A 256 -12.68 -15.68 -12.96
N VAL A 257 -13.16 -16.63 -12.13
CA VAL A 257 -14.38 -16.44 -11.34
C VAL A 257 -14.20 -15.30 -10.34
N ILE A 258 -13.11 -15.30 -9.58
CA ILE A 258 -12.81 -14.22 -8.62
C ILE A 258 -12.71 -12.88 -9.34
N ALA A 259 -11.98 -12.80 -10.46
CA ALA A 259 -11.86 -11.56 -11.23
C ALA A 259 -13.21 -11.06 -11.76
N HIS A 260 -14.12 -11.97 -12.12
CA HIS A 260 -15.47 -11.61 -12.52
C HIS A 260 -16.26 -11.04 -11.33
N GLU A 261 -16.33 -11.76 -10.22
CA GLU A 261 -17.08 -11.38 -9.02
C GLU A 261 -16.67 -10.01 -8.49
N LEU A 262 -15.36 -9.79 -8.30
CA LEU A 262 -14.81 -8.51 -7.84
C LEU A 262 -15.31 -7.34 -8.69
N THR A 263 -15.31 -7.49 -10.01
CA THR A 263 -15.72 -6.38 -10.90
C THR A 263 -17.23 -6.15 -10.96
N GLN A 264 -18.05 -7.14 -10.57
CA GLN A 264 -19.51 -7.00 -10.54
C GLN A 264 -20.04 -6.41 -9.24
N GLU A 265 -19.43 -6.74 -8.10
CA GLU A 265 -19.87 -6.26 -6.78
C GLU A 265 -19.77 -4.73 -6.64
N GLU A 266 -18.89 -4.11 -7.41
CA GLU A 266 -18.66 -2.66 -7.45
C GLU A 266 -19.79 -1.85 -8.13
N GLY A 267 -20.68 -2.52 -8.86
CA GLY A 267 -21.81 -1.91 -9.55
C GLY A 267 -23.13 -1.92 -8.76
N ARG A 268 -23.14 -2.47 -7.54
CA ARG A 268 -24.26 -2.49 -6.60
C ARG A 268 -24.14 -1.37 -5.56
#